data_AF-A0A960M803-F1
#
_entry.id   AF-A0A960M803-F1
#
_cell.length_a   1.000
_cell.length_b   1.000
_cell.length_c   1.000
_cell.angle_alpha   90.00
_cell.angle_beta   90.00
_cell.angle_gamma   90.00
#
_symmetry.space_group_name_H-M   'P 1'
#
loop_
_entity.id
_entity.type
_entity.pdbx_description
1 polymer ?
#
loop_
_entity_poly.entity_id
_entity_poly.type
_entity_poly.pdbx_seq_one_letter_code
_entity_poly.pdbx_strand_id
1 'polypeptide(L)'
;MARTRSYQSALIERLKNPKEAAAYLNAALEDDGLRVFLVALRDVAEAHGGIAYLAKETQLNRESLYRTLSKQGNPTIINLFHMLDALRLKISLKAAV
;
A
#
# COMPACT_ATOMS: atom_id res chain seq x y z
N MET A 1 -20.92 3.45 -26.80
CA MET A 1 -20.98 3.84 -25.37
C MET A 1 -19.60 3.61 -24.76
N ALA A 2 -18.89 4.68 -24.39
CA ALA A 2 -17.57 4.55 -23.76
C ALA A 2 -17.73 3.88 -22.40
N ARG A 3 -17.10 2.71 -22.21
CA ARG A 3 -17.06 2.04 -20.91
C ARG A 3 -16.16 2.88 -20.00
N THR A 4 -16.74 3.77 -19.20
CA THR A 4 -16.04 4.39 -18.08
C THR A 4 -15.58 3.26 -17.15
N ARG A 5 -14.31 2.86 -17.25
CA ARG A 5 -13.70 2.00 -16.23
C ARG A 5 -13.87 2.73 -14.90
N SER A 6 -14.28 2.00 -13.86
CA SER A 6 -14.24 2.52 -12.50
C SER A 6 -12.83 3.06 -12.23
N TYR A 7 -12.74 4.28 -11.70
CA TYR A 7 -11.46 4.88 -11.33
C TYR A 7 -10.62 3.93 -10.47
N GLN A 8 -11.28 3.23 -9.54
CA GLN A 8 -10.64 2.25 -8.67
C GLN A 8 -10.04 1.07 -9.45
N SER A 9 -10.72 0.53 -10.45
CA SER A 9 -10.16 -0.59 -11.22
C SER A 9 -9.01 -0.16 -12.12
N ALA A 10 -9.05 1.06 -12.65
CA ALA A 10 -7.93 1.64 -13.39
C ALA A 10 -6.71 1.89 -12.48
N LEU A 11 -6.94 2.36 -11.25
CA LEU A 11 -5.89 2.55 -10.26
C LEU A 11 -5.22 1.20 -9.90
N ILE A 12 -6.01 0.19 -9.51
CA ILE A 12 -5.50 -1.13 -9.15
C ILE A 12 -4.66 -1.75 -10.27
N GLU A 13 -5.06 -1.58 -11.54
CA GLU A 13 -4.28 -2.08 -12.66
C GLU A 13 -2.92 -1.39 -12.79
N ARG A 14 -2.85 -0.06 -12.57
CA ARG A 14 -1.59 0.70 -12.59
C ARG A 14 -0.66 0.29 -11.45
N LEU A 15 -1.20 0.06 -10.25
CA LEU A 15 -0.42 -0.28 -9.05
C LEU A 15 0.24 -1.66 -9.10
N LYS A 16 -0.09 -2.50 -10.10
CA LYS A 16 0.69 -3.71 -10.41
C LYS A 16 2.13 -3.38 -10.83
N ASN A 17 2.36 -2.21 -11.41
CA ASN A 17 3.71 -1.74 -11.73
C ASN A 17 4.39 -1.21 -10.45
N PRO A 18 5.52 -1.79 -9.99
CA PRO A 18 6.20 -1.36 -8.78
C PRO A 18 6.62 0.11 -8.78
N LYS A 19 6.93 0.69 -9.94
CA LYS A 19 7.29 2.11 -10.07
C LYS A 19 6.10 3.02 -9.80
N GLU A 20 4.92 2.66 -10.33
CA GLU A 20 3.67 3.39 -10.08
C GLU A 20 3.24 3.24 -8.62
N ALA A 21 3.36 2.04 -8.04
CA ALA A 21 3.08 1.80 -6.63
C ALA A 21 3.98 2.64 -5.71
N ALA A 22 5.29 2.68 -5.97
CA ALA A 22 6.22 3.50 -5.21
C ALA A 22 5.91 4.99 -5.32
N ALA A 23 5.63 5.49 -6.53
CA ALA A 23 5.25 6.88 -6.76
C ALA A 23 3.95 7.24 -6.01
N TYR A 24 2.94 6.37 -6.09
CA TYR A 24 1.66 6.53 -5.41
C TYR A 24 1.82 6.59 -3.87
N LEU A 25 2.62 5.69 -3.30
CA LEU A 25 2.88 5.67 -1.86
C LEU A 25 3.70 6.88 -1.39
N ASN A 26 4.66 7.35 -2.18
CA ASN A 26 5.42 8.55 -1.87
C ASN A 26 4.52 9.79 -1.89
N ALA A 27 3.66 9.94 -2.90
CA ALA A 27 2.68 11.03 -2.95
C ALA A 27 1.74 10.99 -1.73
N ALA A 28 1.25 9.80 -1.37
CA ALA A 28 0.42 9.60 -0.19
C ALA A 28 1.12 9.99 1.13
N LEU A 29 2.43 9.77 1.25
CA LEU A 29 3.23 10.23 2.39
C LEU A 29 3.46 11.74 2.39
N GLU A 30 3.67 12.33 1.21
CA GLU A 30 3.95 13.76 1.04
C GLU A 30 2.71 14.62 1.32
N ASP A 31 1.51 14.19 0.91
CA ASP A 31 0.28 14.97 1.04
C ASP A 31 -0.27 15.00 2.49
N ASP A 32 -0.51 13.82 3.08
CA ASP A 32 -1.29 13.68 4.32
C ASP A 32 -0.63 12.73 5.35
N GLY A 33 0.63 12.38 5.10
CA GLY A 33 1.45 11.56 6.00
C GLY A 33 0.94 10.12 6.17
N LEU A 34 1.23 9.54 7.34
CA LEU A 34 1.07 8.10 7.58
C LEU A 34 -0.37 7.59 7.34
N ARG A 35 -1.40 8.39 7.65
CA ARG A 35 -2.80 7.94 7.55
C ARG A 35 -3.23 7.64 6.12
N VAL A 36 -2.88 8.50 5.18
CA VAL A 36 -3.20 8.31 3.76
C VAL A 36 -2.27 7.27 3.14
N PHE A 37 -1.00 7.24 3.56
CA PHE A 37 -0.08 6.18 3.17
C PHE A 37 -0.60 4.77 3.52
N LEU A 38 -1.19 4.55 4.71
CA LEU A 38 -1.70 3.22 5.07
C LEU A 38 -2.88 2.77 4.21
N VAL A 39 -3.75 3.72 3.83
CA VAL A 39 -4.85 3.45 2.89
C VAL A 39 -4.30 3.17 1.49
N ALA A 40 -3.33 3.96 1.02
CA ALA A 40 -2.67 3.76 -0.26
C ALA A 40 -1.92 2.41 -0.30
N LEU A 41 -1.28 2.00 0.80
CA LEU A 41 -0.63 0.70 0.93
C LEU A 41 -1.63 -0.45 0.82
N ARG A 42 -2.85 -0.26 1.29
CA ARG A 42 -3.94 -1.22 1.07
C ARG A 42 -4.34 -1.32 -0.40
N ASP A 43 -4.40 -0.20 -1.14
CA ASP A 43 -4.69 -0.22 -2.58
C ASP A 43 -3.58 -0.95 -3.36
N VAL A 44 -2.32 -0.72 -2.98
CA VAL A 44 -1.18 -1.46 -3.55
C VAL A 44 -1.30 -2.94 -3.19
N ALA A 45 -1.62 -3.29 -1.94
CA ALA A 45 -1.84 -4.68 -1.56
C ALA A 45 -2.91 -5.35 -2.43
N GLU A 46 -4.03 -4.66 -2.67
CA GLU A 46 -5.13 -5.14 -3.53
C GLU A 46 -4.66 -5.43 -4.96
N ALA A 47 -3.79 -4.59 -5.52
CA ALA A 47 -3.20 -4.83 -6.85
C ALA A 47 -2.31 -6.07 -6.94
N HIS A 48 -1.76 -6.54 -5.81
CA HIS A 48 -0.81 -7.66 -5.74
C HIS A 48 -1.41 -8.94 -5.11
N GLY A 49 -2.75 -9.02 -4.99
CA GLY A 49 -3.45 -10.20 -4.44
C GLY A 49 -4.12 -9.98 -3.09
N GLY A 50 -4.20 -8.73 -2.64
CA GLY A 50 -4.97 -8.27 -1.50
C GLY A 50 -4.40 -8.64 -0.14
N ILE A 51 -5.23 -8.47 0.89
CA ILE A 51 -4.89 -8.77 2.28
C ILE A 51 -4.55 -10.26 2.48
N ALA A 52 -5.13 -11.15 1.66
CA ALA A 52 -4.81 -12.57 1.70
C ALA A 52 -3.36 -12.85 1.30
N TYR A 53 -2.85 -12.14 0.29
CA TYR A 53 -1.44 -12.22 -0.12
C TYR A 53 -0.52 -11.71 0.99
N LEU A 54 -0.77 -10.50 1.52
CA LEU A 54 0.03 -9.95 2.62
C LEU A 54 0.03 -10.86 3.85
N ALA A 55 -1.13 -11.39 4.25
CA ALA A 55 -1.22 -12.28 5.40
C ALA A 55 -0.30 -13.51 5.28
N LYS A 56 -0.20 -14.06 4.07
CA LYS A 56 0.65 -15.21 3.77
C LYS A 56 2.13 -14.83 3.84
N GLU A 57 2.52 -13.73 3.20
CA GLU A 57 3.92 -13.32 3.10
C GLU A 57 4.47 -12.76 4.42
N THR A 58 3.65 -12.04 5.20
CA THR A 58 4.09 -11.39 6.45
C THR A 58 3.79 -12.20 7.70
N GLN A 59 3.13 -13.36 7.58
CA GLN A 59 2.64 -14.18 8.71
C GLN A 59 1.72 -13.43 9.69
N LEU A 60 1.09 -12.34 9.23
CA LEU A 60 0.13 -11.57 10.03
C LEU A 60 -1.28 -12.08 9.73
N ASN A 61 -2.15 -12.11 10.73
CA ASN A 61 -3.55 -12.46 10.47
C ASN A 61 -4.27 -11.32 9.72
N ARG A 62 -5.29 -11.68 8.94
CA ARG A 62 -6.04 -10.74 8.08
C ARG A 62 -6.72 -9.62 8.87
N GLU A 63 -7.26 -9.93 10.04
CA GLU A 63 -7.94 -8.94 10.89
C GLU A 63 -6.97 -7.84 11.35
N SER A 64 -5.77 -8.25 11.79
CA SER A 64 -4.69 -7.35 12.16
C SER A 64 -4.30 -6.48 10.97
N LEU A 65 -4.13 -7.06 9.78
CA LEU A 65 -3.81 -6.31 8.56
C LEU A 65 -4.91 -5.30 8.20
N TYR A 66 -6.19 -5.66 8.29
CA TYR A 66 -7.29 -4.72 8.03
C TYR A 66 -7.28 -3.54 9.01
N ARG A 67 -7.03 -3.80 10.29
CA ARG A 67 -6.91 -2.75 11.33
C ARG A 67 -5.68 -1.89 11.11
N THR A 68 -4.54 -2.51 10.81
CA THR A 68 -3.24 -1.86 10.60
C THR A 68 -3.19 -1.01 9.34
N LEU A 69 -3.87 -1.41 8.26
CA LEU A 69 -3.95 -0.67 6.99
C LEU A 69 -5.20 0.22 6.90
N SER A 70 -5.79 0.55 8.05
CA SER A 70 -6.88 1.53 8.14
C SER A 70 -6.34 2.95 8.31
N LYS A 71 -7.21 3.96 8.18
CA LYS A 71 -6.86 5.37 8.42
C LYS A 71 -6.34 5.63 9.85
N GLN A 72 -6.72 4.79 10.81
CA GLN A 72 -6.31 4.87 12.22
C GLN A 72 -5.31 3.76 12.58
N GLY A 73 -4.77 3.06 11.58
CA GLY A 73 -3.82 2.00 11.77
C GLY A 73 -2.52 2.50 12.40
N ASN A 74 -1.89 1.64 13.20
CA ASN A 74 -0.61 1.91 13.83
C ASN A 74 0.30 0.67 13.67
N PRO A 75 0.86 0.41 12.47
CA PRO A 75 1.82 -0.66 12.30
C PRO A 75 3.07 -0.41 13.15
N THR A 76 3.64 -1.49 13.68
CA THR A 76 5.04 -1.44 14.08
C THR A 76 5.91 -1.24 12.84
N ILE A 77 7.05 -0.57 13.00
CA ILE A 77 8.01 -0.36 11.90
C ILE A 77 8.43 -1.68 11.25
N ILE A 78 8.61 -2.74 12.06
CA ILE A 78 8.96 -4.08 11.58
C ILE A 78 7.88 -4.64 10.65
N ASN A 79 6.61 -4.58 11.07
CA ASN A 79 5.50 -5.06 10.25
C ASN A 79 5.35 -4.23 8.96
N LEU A 80 5.59 -2.92 9.04
CA LEU A 80 5.58 -2.06 7.86
C LEU A 80 6.63 -2.49 6.84
N PHE A 81 7.87 -2.72 7.28
CA PHE A 81 8.92 -3.21 6.38
C PHE A 81 8.58 -4.58 5.79
N HIS A 82 8.07 -5.52 6.58
CA HIS A 82 7.66 -6.83 6.07
C HIS A 82 6.56 -6.71 5.00
N MET A 83 5.57 -5.82 5.18
CA MET A 83 4.53 -5.58 4.18
C MET A 83 5.10 -4.97 2.90
N LEU A 84 6.05 -4.04 3.01
CA LEU A 84 6.70 -3.43 1.84
C LEU A 84 7.58 -4.44 1.09
N ASP A 85 8.34 -5.27 1.82
CA ASP A 85 9.18 -6.32 1.24
C ASP A 85 8.34 -7.36 0.49
N ALA A 86 7.19 -7.77 1.06
CA ALA A 86 6.23 -8.64 0.40
C ALA A 86 5.74 -8.04 -0.93
N LEU A 87 5.55 -6.72 -0.98
CA LEU A 87 5.17 -5.98 -2.18
C LEU A 87 6.35 -5.61 -3.09
N ARG A 88 7.57 -6.08 -2.78
CA ARG A 88 8.82 -5.77 -3.50
C ARG A 88 9.14 -4.26 -3.53
N LEU A 89 8.74 -3.55 -2.49
CA LEU A 89 8.98 -2.13 -2.29
C LEU A 89 10.01 -1.90 -1.19
N LYS A 90 10.75 -0.80 -1.29
CA LYS A 90 11.73 -0.39 -0.28
C LYS A 90 11.53 1.07 0.08
N ILE A 91 11.68 1.40 1.35
CA ILE A 91 11.74 2.79 1.81
C ILE A 91 13.12 3.37 1.49
N SER A 92 13.14 4.63 1.09
CA SER A 92 14.37 5.42 0.96
C SER A 92 14.20 6.75 1.67
N LEU A 93 15.28 7.25 2.27
CA LEU A 93 15.29 8.54 2.92
C LEU A 93 15.65 9.61 1.89
N LYS A 94 14.84 10.68 1.81
CA LYS A 94 15.14 11.88 1.04
C LYS A 94 15.65 12.96 2.00
N ALA A 95 16.58 13.80 1.54
CA ALA A 95 17.00 14.95 2.32
C ALA A 95 15.84 15.96 2.40
N ALA A 96 15.60 16.49 3.60
CA ALA A 96 14.69 17.61 3.81
C ALA A 96 15.51 18.90 3.69
N VAL A 97 15.71 19.38 2.47
CA VAL A 97 16.44 20.61 2.16
C VAL A 97 15.59 21.50 1.27
#